data_AF-A7GMF6-F1
#
_entry.id   AF-A7GMF6-F1
#
_cell.length_a   1.000
_cell.length_b   1.000
_cell.length_c   1.000
_cell.angle_alpha   90.00
_cell.angle_beta   90.00
_cell.angle_gamma   90.00
#
_symmetry.space_group_name_H-M   'P 1'
#
loop_
_entity.id
_entity.type
_entity.pdbx_description
1 polymer ?
#
loop_
_entity_poly.entity_id
_entity_poly.type
_entity_poly.pdbx_seq_one_letter_code
_entity_poly.pdbx_strand_id
1 'polypeptide(L)'
;MFLNYHKERVSMDKLPTCINQYLECGEKILAYTNGLYEIDTLGFPYKYGFFIATDKKIIFYTNPPLFPAIMEGFSYKKTYFVASDDKIMFRYVDDFIKAKWIQMGGVKKFREIIKTKATFIPKFI
;
A
#
# COMPACT_ATOMS: atom_id res chain seq x y z
N MET A 1 16.90 32.11 0.66
CA MET A 1 17.66 30.96 1.18
C MET A 1 16.78 29.73 1.00
N PHE A 2 16.89 29.05 -0.15
CA PHE A 2 16.11 27.85 -0.43
C PHE A 2 16.87 26.66 0.15
N LEU A 3 16.31 26.05 1.18
CA LEU A 3 16.88 24.83 1.76
C LEU A 3 16.73 23.71 0.72
N ASN A 4 17.86 23.23 0.20
CA ASN A 4 17.98 22.02 -0.60
C ASN A 4 17.58 20.81 0.26
N TYR A 5 16.27 20.51 0.34
CA TYR A 5 15.75 19.31 0.99
C TYR A 5 15.53 18.19 -0.04
N HIS A 6 16.62 17.65 -0.56
CA HIS A 6 16.59 16.36 -1.26
C HIS A 6 16.70 15.22 -0.23
N LYS A 7 15.66 15.02 0.59
CA LYS A 7 15.48 13.71 1.24
C LYS A 7 14.93 12.80 0.14
N GLU A 8 15.79 11.97 -0.44
CA GLU A 8 15.43 11.06 -1.53
C GLU A 8 14.14 10.30 -1.20
N ARG A 9 13.13 10.41 -2.06
CA ARG A 9 11.97 9.50 -2.00
C ARG A 9 12.52 8.07 -2.10
N VAL A 10 12.01 7.16 -1.27
CA VAL A 10 12.40 5.75 -1.33
C VAL A 10 12.16 5.25 -2.75
N SER A 11 13.21 4.80 -3.44
CA SER A 11 13.09 4.19 -4.76
C SER A 11 12.55 2.76 -4.63
N MET A 12 11.87 2.26 -5.67
CA MET A 12 11.31 0.91 -5.69
C MET A 12 12.35 -0.18 -5.36
N ASP A 13 13.62 0.03 -5.73
CA ASP A 13 14.69 -0.94 -5.49
C ASP A 13 15.21 -0.93 -4.04
N LYS A 14 15.11 0.22 -3.36
CA LYS A 14 15.54 0.36 -1.95
C LYS A 14 14.41 -0.01 -0.97
N LEU A 15 13.17 -0.12 -1.44
CA LEU A 15 12.00 -0.39 -0.61
C LEU A 15 12.14 -1.64 0.27
N PRO A 16 12.55 -2.83 -0.24
CA PRO A 16 12.63 -4.04 0.56
C PRO A 16 13.54 -3.87 1.78
N THR A 17 14.69 -3.22 1.59
CA THR A 17 15.65 -2.91 2.66
C THR A 17 15.07 -1.96 3.70
N CYS A 18 14.36 -0.92 3.27
CA CYS A 18 13.75 0.05 4.18
C CYS A 18 12.65 -0.56 5.05
N ILE A 19 11.88 -1.49 4.48
CA ILE A 19 10.71 -2.07 5.18
C ILE A 19 11.05 -3.31 6.00
N ASN A 20 12.22 -3.92 5.79
CA ASN A 20 12.59 -5.20 6.42
C ASN A 20 12.52 -5.15 7.96
N GLN A 21 12.90 -4.03 8.56
CA GLN A 21 12.83 -3.82 10.01
C GLN A 21 11.40 -3.82 10.59
N TYR A 22 10.40 -3.67 9.73
CA TYR A 22 8.98 -3.65 10.12
C TYR A 22 8.24 -4.94 9.77
N LEU A 23 8.91 -5.87 9.09
CA LEU A 23 8.36 -7.19 8.80
C LEU A 23 8.47 -8.07 10.05
N GLU A 24 7.45 -8.89 10.28
CA GLU A 24 7.54 -9.91 11.32
C GLU A 24 8.64 -10.93 10.98
N CYS A 25 9.17 -11.63 11.99
CA CYS A 25 10.17 -12.66 11.76
C CYS A 25 9.67 -13.70 10.73
N GLY A 26 10.45 -13.88 9.66
CA GLY A 26 10.14 -14.80 8.57
C GLY A 26 9.06 -14.33 7.58
N GLU A 27 8.48 -13.14 7.74
CA GLU A 27 7.51 -12.55 6.80
C GLU A 27 8.21 -12.16 5.48
N LYS A 28 7.61 -12.52 4.35
CA LYS A 28 8.20 -12.37 3.02
C LYS A 28 7.41 -11.39 2.16
N ILE A 29 8.12 -10.46 1.52
CA ILE A 29 7.55 -9.59 0.49
C ILE A 29 7.30 -10.41 -0.78
N LEU A 30 6.06 -10.41 -1.28
CA LEU A 30 5.66 -11.15 -2.49
C LEU A 30 5.55 -10.23 -3.71
N ALA A 31 5.04 -9.02 -3.51
CA ALA A 31 4.90 -7.99 -4.52
C ALA A 31 4.77 -6.61 -3.85
N TYR A 32 5.10 -5.55 -4.58
CA TYR A 32 4.85 -4.18 -4.14
C TYR A 32 4.61 -3.29 -5.35
N THR A 33 3.95 -2.17 -5.10
CA THR A 33 3.60 -1.16 -6.09
C THR A 33 3.41 0.19 -5.42
N ASN A 34 3.48 1.28 -6.17
CA ASN A 34 3.26 2.63 -5.65
C ASN A 34 1.84 3.11 -5.97
N GLY A 35 1.25 3.91 -5.09
CA GLY A 35 -0.09 4.44 -5.31
C GLY A 35 -0.51 5.49 -4.31
N LEU A 36 -1.75 5.96 -4.46
CA LEU A 36 -2.38 6.86 -3.51
C LEU A 36 -3.29 6.07 -2.56
N TYR A 37 -3.10 6.29 -1.27
CA TYR A 37 -3.99 5.81 -0.21
C TYR A 37 -4.93 6.94 0.19
N GLU A 38 -6.22 6.80 -0.11
CA GLU A 38 -7.24 7.76 0.29
C GLU A 38 -7.58 7.57 1.78
N ILE A 39 -7.52 8.66 2.53
CA ILE A 39 -7.88 8.73 3.94
C ILE A 39 -9.01 9.75 4.06
N ASP A 40 -10.10 9.37 4.69
CA ASP A 40 -11.31 10.19 4.82
C ASP A 40 -11.12 11.30 5.88
N THR A 41 -10.17 12.21 5.64
CA THR A 41 -9.81 13.30 6.56
C THR A 41 -9.75 14.66 5.84
N LEU A 42 -10.26 15.69 6.53
CA LEU A 42 -10.35 17.07 6.09
C LEU A 42 -8.95 17.70 5.96
N GLY A 43 -8.37 17.70 4.75
CA GLY A 43 -7.21 18.53 4.43
C GLY A 43 -6.35 17.98 3.29
N PHE A 44 -5.98 16.70 3.35
CA PHE A 44 -5.26 16.00 2.28
C PHE A 44 -5.81 14.58 2.18
N PRO A 45 -6.82 14.34 1.33
CA PRO A 45 -7.53 13.07 1.32
C PRO A 45 -6.68 11.91 0.78
N TYR A 46 -5.43 12.13 0.37
CA TYR A 46 -4.59 11.11 -0.24
C TYR A 46 -3.15 11.18 0.28
N LYS A 47 -2.59 10.02 0.65
CA LYS A 47 -1.16 9.82 0.92
C LYS A 47 -0.53 9.03 -0.22
N TYR A 48 0.54 9.54 -0.83
CA TYR A 48 1.34 8.75 -1.77
C TYR A 48 2.28 7.82 -1.01
N GLY A 49 2.36 6.56 -1.44
CA GLY A 49 3.23 5.58 -0.81
C GLY A 49 3.31 4.28 -1.59
N PHE A 50 3.81 3.26 -0.92
CA PHE A 50 3.94 1.91 -1.41
C PHE A 50 2.89 1.01 -0.77
N PHE A 51 2.20 0.26 -1.60
CA PHE A 51 1.45 -0.90 -1.17
C PHE A 51 2.32 -2.14 -1.36
N ILE A 52 2.49 -2.90 -0.29
CA ILE A 52 3.34 -4.09 -0.25
C ILE A 52 2.47 -5.27 0.16
N ALA A 53 2.45 -6.31 -0.66
CA ALA A 53 1.80 -7.57 -0.36
C ALA A 53 2.84 -8.52 0.20
N THR A 54 2.67 -8.93 1.45
CA THR A 54 3.48 -9.97 2.08
C THR A 54 2.75 -11.30 2.04
N ASP A 55 3.39 -12.36 2.52
CA ASP A 55 2.74 -13.64 2.73
C ASP A 55 1.67 -13.62 3.83
N LYS A 56 1.69 -12.62 4.73
CA LYS A 56 0.79 -12.48 5.89
C LYS A 56 -0.26 -11.36 5.77
N LYS A 57 0.07 -10.22 5.18
CA LYS A 57 -0.78 -9.01 5.16
C LYS A 57 -0.45 -8.08 3.99
N ILE A 58 -1.28 -7.07 3.80
CA ILE A 58 -0.96 -5.90 2.96
C ILE A 58 -0.38 -4.84 3.88
N ILE A 59 0.64 -4.13 3.43
CA ILE A 59 1.24 -3.01 4.14
C ILE A 59 1.14 -1.77 3.26
N PHE A 60 0.67 -0.65 3.81
CA PHE A 60 0.90 0.67 3.23
C PHE A 60 2.10 1.31 3.92
N TYR A 61 3.04 1.83 3.15
CA TYR A 61 4.23 2.51 3.65
C TYR A 61 4.42 3.83 2.94
N THR A 62 4.60 4.91 3.68
CA THR A 62 5.00 6.21 3.13
C THR A 62 6.10 6.83 3.97
N ASN A 63 7.03 7.52 3.32
CA ASN A 63 8.16 8.19 3.97
C ASN A 63 8.30 9.61 3.42
N PRO A 64 7.41 10.54 3.81
CA PRO A 64 7.46 11.92 3.38
C PRO A 64 8.74 12.63 3.92
N PRO A 65 9.30 13.61 3.21
CA PRO A 65 10.56 14.26 3.61
C PRO A 65 10.55 14.89 5.01
N LEU A 66 9.39 15.45 5.42
CA LEU A 66 9.23 16.30 6.61
C LEU A 66 8.48 15.64 7.76
N PHE A 67 8.00 14.40 7.61
CA PHE A 67 7.28 13.70 8.65
C PHE A 67 7.87 12.29 8.87
N PRO A 68 7.63 11.68 10.04
CA PRO A 68 7.99 10.28 10.26
C PRO A 68 7.39 9.38 9.18
N ALA A 69 8.08 8.27 8.90
CA ALA A 69 7.50 7.24 8.05
C ALA A 69 6.23 6.69 8.69
N ILE A 70 5.20 6.49 7.88
CA ILE A 70 3.93 5.93 8.29
C ILE A 70 3.85 4.53 7.71
N MET A 71 3.50 3.56 8.55
CA MET A 71 3.24 2.19 8.14
C MET A 71 1.93 1.70 8.71
N GLU A 72 1.10 1.11 7.85
CA GLU A 72 -0.20 0.56 8.22
C GLU A 72 -0.33 -0.86 7.66
N GLY A 73 -0.82 -1.79 8.49
CA GLY A 73 -0.92 -3.21 8.15
C GLY A 73 -2.37 -3.69 8.07
N PHE A 74 -2.72 -4.33 6.97
CA PHE A 74 -4.08 -4.83 6.69
C PHE A 74 -4.05 -6.35 6.54
N SER A 75 -4.54 -7.04 7.58
CA SER A 75 -4.67 -8.50 7.56
C SER A 75 -5.58 -8.97 6.43
N TYR A 76 -5.13 -9.93 5.62
CA TYR A 76 -5.94 -10.50 4.53
C TYR A 76 -7.30 -11.04 4.98
N LYS A 77 -7.39 -11.58 6.21
CA LYS A 77 -8.65 -12.11 6.79
C LYS A 77 -9.72 -11.04 6.96
N LYS A 78 -9.30 -9.79 7.15
CA LYS A 78 -10.17 -8.62 7.38
C LYS A 78 -10.24 -7.70 6.16
N THR A 79 -9.65 -8.13 5.04
CA THR A 79 -9.59 -7.35 3.82
C THR A 79 -10.53 -7.94 2.78
N TYR A 80 -11.43 -7.09 2.29
CA TYR A 80 -12.26 -7.37 1.13
C TYR A 80 -11.67 -6.67 -0.08
N PHE A 81 -11.35 -7.43 -1.12
CA PHE A 81 -10.70 -6.90 -2.31
C PHE A 81 -11.69 -6.74 -3.46
N VAL A 82 -11.72 -5.54 -4.04
CA VAL A 82 -12.48 -5.22 -5.24
C VAL A 82 -11.51 -4.73 -6.31
N ALA A 83 -11.41 -5.50 -7.39
CA ALA A 83 -10.54 -5.16 -8.50
C ALA A 83 -11.33 -4.44 -9.60
N SER A 84 -10.87 -3.27 -10.05
CA SER A 84 -11.14 -2.79 -11.42
C SER A 84 -9.87 -2.93 -12.26
N ASP A 85 -10.00 -2.76 -13.57
CA ASP A 85 -8.88 -2.93 -14.51
C ASP A 85 -7.83 -1.81 -14.41
N ASP A 86 -8.22 -0.68 -13.83
CA ASP A 86 -7.44 0.54 -13.67
C ASP A 86 -7.20 0.92 -12.20
N LYS A 87 -7.89 0.28 -11.24
CA LYS A 87 -7.83 0.61 -9.80
C LYS A 87 -7.90 -0.65 -8.93
N ILE A 88 -7.10 -0.67 -7.88
CA ILE A 88 -7.21 -1.65 -6.80
C ILE A 88 -7.90 -0.96 -5.63
N MET A 89 -9.08 -1.43 -5.26
CA MET A 89 -9.77 -0.97 -4.07
C MET A 89 -9.82 -2.14 -3.07
N PHE A 90 -9.58 -1.86 -1.79
CA PHE A 90 -9.73 -2.88 -0.77
C PHE A 90 -10.33 -2.29 0.49
N ARG A 91 -11.39 -2.89 1.01
CA ARG A 91 -12.00 -2.49 2.28
C ARG A 91 -11.34 -3.26 3.41
N TYR A 92 -10.93 -2.55 4.44
CA TYR A 92 -10.51 -3.13 5.72
C TYR A 92 -11.64 -2.86 6.73
N VAL A 93 -11.89 -3.76 7.68
CA VAL A 93 -13.05 -3.69 8.61
C VAL A 93 -13.34 -2.26 9.11
N ASP A 94 -14.62 -1.86 9.05
CA ASP A 94 -15.23 -0.57 9.41
C ASP A 94 -14.71 0.72 8.73
N ASP A 95 -13.54 0.69 8.09
CA ASP A 95 -12.98 1.83 7.35
C ASP A 95 -12.94 1.60 5.83
N PHE A 96 -13.53 2.53 5.06
CA PHE A 96 -13.40 2.54 3.61
C PHE A 96 -12.00 2.97 3.19
N ILE A 97 -11.06 2.03 3.17
CA ILE A 97 -9.77 2.25 2.52
C ILE A 97 -9.97 2.28 1.01
N LYS A 98 -9.85 3.45 0.41
CA LYS A 98 -9.80 3.57 -1.05
C LYS A 98 -8.35 3.74 -1.44
N ALA A 99 -7.66 2.63 -1.71
CA ALA A 99 -6.50 2.74 -2.57
C ALA A 99 -7.02 3.19 -3.94
N LYS A 100 -6.55 4.34 -4.43
CA LYS A 100 -6.85 4.82 -5.78
C LYS A 100 -5.51 5.09 -6.48
N TRP A 101 -5.48 4.94 -7.80
CA TRP A 101 -4.33 5.35 -8.63
C TRP A 101 -3.04 4.62 -8.26
N ILE A 102 -3.03 3.30 -8.41
CA ILE A 102 -1.78 2.55 -8.41
C ILE A 102 -1.09 2.80 -9.76
N GLN A 103 0.09 3.40 -9.73
CA GLN A 103 0.88 3.65 -10.94
C GLN A 103 1.87 2.50 -11.19
N MET A 104 2.42 2.52 -12.40
CA MET A 104 3.14 1.45 -13.09
C MET A 104 4.13 0.62 -12.25
N GLY A 105 4.21 -0.67 -12.59
CA GLY A 105 5.17 -1.64 -12.05
C GLY A 105 4.59 -2.46 -10.90
N GLY A 106 4.61 -3.79 -11.02
CA GLY A 106 4.21 -4.72 -9.96
C GLY A 106 2.69 -4.87 -9.71
N VAL A 107 1.84 -3.99 -10.27
CA VAL A 107 0.38 -3.98 -10.06
C VAL A 107 -0.29 -5.31 -10.36
N LYS A 108 0.06 -5.96 -11.49
CA LYS A 108 -0.52 -7.25 -11.90
C LYS A 108 -0.24 -8.33 -10.85
N LYS A 109 1.03 -8.51 -10.50
CA LYS A 109 1.46 -9.48 -9.49
C LYS A 109 0.86 -9.17 -8.12
N PHE A 110 0.82 -7.90 -7.73
CA PHE A 110 0.20 -7.45 -6.48
C PHE A 110 -1.31 -7.77 -6.45
N ARG A 111 -2.04 -7.50 -7.54
CA ARG A 111 -3.45 -7.86 -7.72
C ARG A 111 -3.67 -9.37 -7.61
N GLU A 112 -2.83 -10.18 -8.24
CA GLU A 112 -2.90 -11.64 -8.18
C GLU A 112 -2.69 -12.17 -6.76
N ILE A 113 -1.69 -11.64 -6.04
CA ILE A 113 -1.43 -12.01 -4.64
C ILE A 113 -2.62 -11.64 -3.75
N ILE A 114 -3.18 -10.44 -3.87
CA ILE A 114 -4.32 -10.03 -3.04
C ILE A 114 -5.55 -10.87 -3.39
N LYS A 115 -5.84 -11.10 -4.68
CA LYS A 115 -7.00 -11.90 -5.10
C LYS A 115 -6.97 -13.32 -4.55
N THR A 116 -5.78 -13.90 -4.37
CA THR A 116 -5.62 -15.26 -3.84
C THR A 116 -5.63 -15.33 -2.31
N LYS A 117 -5.26 -14.24 -1.63
CA LYS A 117 -5.11 -14.22 -0.17
C LYS A 117 -6.24 -13.51 0.58
N ALA A 118 -6.84 -12.48 0.01
CA ALA A 118 -7.94 -11.71 0.59
C ALA A 118 -9.30 -12.27 0.15
N THR A 119 -10.38 -11.87 0.85
CA THR A 119 -11.73 -12.20 0.43
C THR A 119 -12.08 -11.39 -0.83
N PHE A 120 -12.20 -12.05 -1.97
CA PHE A 120 -12.53 -11.40 -3.24
C PHE A 120 -14.03 -11.12 -3.34
N ILE A 121 -14.40 -9.87 -3.63
CA ILE A 121 -15.77 -9.47 -3.94
C ILE A 121 -15.82 -8.98 -5.40
N PRO A 122 -16.57 -9.66 -6.29
CA PRO A 122 -16.58 -9.35 -7.72
C PRO A 122 -17.26 -8.01 -8.08
N LYS A 123 -18.12 -7.47 -7.20
CA LYS A 123 -18.76 -6.15 -7.34
C LYS A 123 -19.26 -5.68 -5.98
N PHE A 124 -19.17 -4.38 -5.69
CA PHE A 124 -19.90 -3.80 -4.57
C PHE A 124 -21.40 -3.99 -4.85
N ILE A 125 -22.10 -4.69 -3.95
CA ILE A 125 -23.56 -4.70 -3.84
C ILE A 125 -23.93 -3.55 -2.91
#